data_AF-U4TLB3-F1
#
_entry.id   AF-U4TLB3-F1
#
_cell.length_a   1.000
_cell.length_b   1.000
_cell.length_c   1.000
_cell.angle_alpha   90.00
_cell.angle_beta   90.00
_cell.angle_gamma   90.00
#
_symmetry.space_group_name_H-M   'P 1'
#
loop_
_entity.id
_entity.type
_entity.pdbx_description
1 polymer ?
#
loop_
_entity_poly.entity_id
_entity_poly.type
_entity_poly.pdbx_seq_one_letter_code
_entity_poly.pdbx_strand_id
1 'polypeptide(L)'
;MKNWKRILVAVLLLTIVGFIGWSVVYAGRQNNVQKVSTAKVTKQSITATVTTTGTIIPTRSAALTGSGLVTAVNVKVNDKVTKGQVLATYNGTTNLTSPIAGTVTAVNILAGQADTAQATGKPAITVADLSNLRVQLNLTKSEAAQVKVRQPVHMNYLDHTYTGDMASVDPTAATTTSATGASTPTLGAQVTFDRQPQGLVPGFDIDVRITVATADQAITIPQEAITYDRNNDPLVYRIVKNKAVRTAVTTGLQSATRIAVSKGLSAGDRVVLSPSSKIHDGTAVTTQ
;
A
#
# COMPACT_ATOMS: atom_id res chain seq x y z
N MET A 1 -85.03 4.39 -36.85
CA MET A 1 -84.15 5.24 -36.01
C MET A 1 -83.39 4.47 -34.90
N LYS A 2 -82.97 3.20 -35.11
CA LYS A 2 -82.46 2.33 -34.01
C LYS A 2 -80.96 1.97 -34.09
N ASN A 3 -80.26 2.35 -35.17
CA ASN A 3 -78.90 1.87 -35.46
C ASN A 3 -77.78 2.85 -35.04
N TRP A 4 -78.08 4.15 -34.92
CA TRP A 4 -77.12 5.18 -34.48
C TRP A 4 -76.60 4.95 -33.05
N LYS A 5 -77.47 4.46 -32.15
CA LYS A 5 -77.07 4.13 -30.76
C LYS A 5 -76.00 3.03 -30.70
N ARG A 6 -76.02 2.07 -31.64
CA ARG A 6 -75.00 1.01 -31.72
C ARG A 6 -73.67 1.53 -32.26
N ILE A 7 -73.72 2.48 -33.20
CA ILE A 7 -72.53 3.15 -33.74
C ILE A 7 -71.86 4.01 -32.65
N LEU A 8 -72.65 4.76 -31.87
CA LEU A 8 -72.13 5.53 -30.74
C LEU A 8 -71.45 4.65 -29.68
N VAL A 9 -72.04 3.50 -29.36
CA VAL A 9 -71.45 2.55 -28.39
C VAL A 9 -70.14 1.95 -28.93
N ALA A 10 -70.08 1.64 -30.23
CA ALA A 10 -68.87 1.12 -30.86
C ALA A 10 -67.73 2.16 -30.89
N VAL A 11 -68.04 3.43 -31.18
CA VAL A 11 -67.06 4.53 -31.15
C VAL A 11 -66.58 4.79 -29.73
N LEU A 12 -67.48 4.78 -28.74
CA LEU A 12 -67.10 4.94 -27.33
C LEU A 12 -66.16 3.82 -26.87
N LEU A 13 -66.47 2.56 -27.20
CA LEU A 13 -65.61 1.42 -26.90
C LEU A 13 -64.23 1.54 -27.58
N LEU A 14 -64.16 1.98 -28.83
CA LEU A 14 -62.89 2.21 -29.52
C LEU A 14 -62.05 3.32 -28.88
N THR A 15 -62.67 4.41 -28.42
CA THR A 15 -61.93 5.47 -27.71
C THR A 15 -61.43 5.02 -26.35
N ILE A 16 -62.20 4.18 -25.63
CA ILE A 16 -61.79 3.61 -24.35
C ILE A 16 -60.64 2.62 -24.56
N VAL A 17 -60.72 1.74 -25.57
CA VAL A 17 -59.63 0.81 -25.89
C VAL A 17 -58.38 1.57 -26.38
N GLY A 18 -58.55 2.63 -27.17
CA GLY A 18 -57.46 3.50 -27.59
C GLY A 18 -56.81 4.25 -26.41
N PHE A 19 -57.62 4.73 -25.46
CA PHE A 19 -57.14 5.40 -24.24
C PHE A 19 -56.47 4.43 -23.27
N ILE A 20 -56.99 3.21 -23.10
CA ILE A 20 -56.37 2.16 -22.30
C ILE A 20 -55.07 1.69 -22.97
N GLY A 21 -55.07 1.48 -24.29
CA GLY A 21 -53.87 1.13 -25.05
C GLY A 21 -52.80 2.22 -24.96
N TRP A 22 -53.20 3.49 -25.10
CA TRP A 22 -52.32 4.63 -24.94
C TRP A 22 -51.81 4.76 -23.49
N SER A 23 -52.69 4.59 -22.51
CA SER A 23 -52.36 4.64 -21.08
C SER A 23 -51.42 3.52 -20.66
N VAL A 24 -51.58 2.30 -21.17
CA VAL A 24 -50.70 1.17 -20.83
C VAL A 24 -49.32 1.35 -21.48
N VAL A 25 -49.25 1.87 -22.71
CA VAL A 25 -47.99 2.21 -23.38
C VAL A 25 -47.29 3.40 -22.73
N TYR A 26 -48.04 4.40 -22.23
CA TYR A 26 -47.47 5.53 -21.49
C TYR A 26 -47.09 5.18 -20.04
N ALA A 27 -47.90 4.40 -19.34
CA ALA A 27 -47.63 3.94 -17.97
C ALA A 27 -46.47 2.92 -17.91
N GLY A 28 -46.27 2.12 -18.97
CA GLY A 28 -45.14 1.19 -19.08
C GLY A 28 -43.76 1.87 -19.16
N ARG A 29 -43.69 3.19 -19.40
CA ARG A 29 -42.42 3.94 -19.43
C ARG A 29 -41.97 4.46 -18.05
N GLN A 30 -42.74 4.29 -16.98
CA GLN A 30 -42.46 4.94 -15.68
C GLN A 30 -41.80 4.09 -14.59
N ASN A 31 -41.59 2.77 -14.76
CA ASN A 31 -41.25 1.90 -13.61
C ASN A 31 -39.85 1.26 -13.60
N ASN A 32 -38.83 1.90 -14.18
CA ASN A 32 -37.46 1.39 -14.03
C ASN A 32 -36.45 2.48 -13.68
N VAL A 33 -36.83 3.38 -12.76
CA VAL A 33 -35.92 4.37 -12.19
C VAL A 33 -35.05 3.70 -11.12
N GLN A 34 -33.77 3.54 -11.40
CA GLN A 34 -32.83 2.91 -10.47
C GLN A 34 -32.41 3.92 -9.40
N LYS A 35 -32.50 3.53 -8.13
CA LYS A 35 -31.92 4.33 -7.03
C LYS A 35 -30.42 4.11 -6.99
N VAL A 36 -29.66 5.20 -6.97
CA VAL A 36 -28.19 5.15 -7.02
C VAL A 36 -27.56 6.08 -6.00
N SER A 37 -26.49 5.58 -5.36
CA SER A 37 -25.58 6.42 -4.59
C SER A 37 -24.65 7.16 -5.54
N THR A 38 -24.30 8.41 -5.21
CA THR A 38 -23.53 9.26 -6.10
C THR A 38 -22.45 10.02 -5.37
N ALA A 39 -21.35 10.28 -6.05
CA ALA A 39 -20.30 11.16 -5.57
C ALA A 39 -20.09 12.31 -6.55
N LYS A 40 -19.71 13.47 -5.99
CA LYS A 40 -19.28 14.61 -6.79
C LYS A 40 -17.81 14.43 -7.18
N VAL A 41 -17.52 14.70 -8.43
CA VAL A 41 -16.16 14.76 -8.97
C VAL A 41 -15.49 16.03 -8.44
N THR A 42 -14.36 15.88 -7.76
CA THR A 42 -13.65 16.99 -7.09
C THR A 42 -12.20 17.07 -7.53
N LYS A 43 -11.66 18.29 -7.58
CA LYS A 43 -10.21 18.50 -7.67
C LYS A 43 -9.60 18.39 -6.28
N GLN A 44 -8.60 17.53 -6.13
CA GLN A 44 -7.83 17.41 -4.89
C GLN A 44 -6.49 16.73 -5.16
N SER A 45 -5.57 16.84 -4.22
CA SER A 45 -4.31 16.10 -4.28
C SER A 45 -4.57 14.60 -4.06
N ILE A 46 -3.83 13.77 -4.78
CA ILE A 46 -3.87 12.32 -4.66
C ILE A 46 -2.45 11.78 -4.63
N THR A 47 -2.23 10.83 -3.73
CA THR A 47 -0.93 10.22 -3.52
C THR A 47 -1.04 8.72 -3.74
N ALA A 48 -0.19 8.20 -4.61
CA ALA A 48 0.02 6.77 -4.79
C ALA A 48 1.11 6.30 -3.84
N THR A 49 0.86 5.18 -3.17
CA THR A 49 1.78 4.63 -2.18
C THR A 49 2.04 3.15 -2.39
N VAL A 50 3.27 2.72 -2.18
CA VAL A 50 3.63 1.31 -2.00
C VAL A 50 3.65 1.02 -0.50
N THR A 51 2.94 -0.02 -0.07
CA THR A 51 2.93 -0.47 1.32
C THR A 51 3.64 -1.82 1.40
N THR A 52 4.66 -1.92 2.26
CA THR A 52 5.45 -3.13 2.47
C THR A 52 5.90 -3.21 3.92
N THR A 53 6.58 -4.29 4.30
CA THR A 53 7.22 -4.44 5.60
C THR A 53 8.73 -4.35 5.44
N GLY A 54 9.39 -3.81 6.45
CA GLY A 54 10.85 -3.72 6.53
C GLY A 54 11.37 -4.24 7.85
N THR A 55 12.67 -4.49 7.93
CA THR A 55 13.33 -4.88 9.18
C THR A 55 14.20 -3.73 9.68
N ILE A 56 14.10 -3.43 10.97
CA ILE A 56 14.90 -2.39 11.62
C ILE A 56 16.32 -2.93 11.80
N ILE A 57 17.32 -2.23 11.27
CA ILE A 57 18.73 -2.61 11.35
C ILE A 57 19.58 -1.46 11.90
N PRO A 58 20.64 -1.76 12.67
CA PRO A 58 21.63 -0.74 13.01
C PRO A 58 22.42 -0.37 11.76
N THR A 59 22.75 0.91 11.62
CA THR A 59 23.55 1.40 10.47
C THR A 59 24.94 0.78 10.45
N ARG A 60 25.49 0.49 11.63
CA ARG A 60 26.80 -0.16 11.79
C ARG A 60 26.67 -1.30 12.80
N SER A 61 27.16 -2.47 12.39
CA SER A 61 27.28 -3.64 13.24
C SER A 61 28.60 -4.33 12.97
N ALA A 62 29.18 -4.90 14.00
CA ALA A 62 30.40 -5.69 13.95
C ALA A 62 30.13 -7.03 14.64
N ALA A 63 30.14 -8.09 13.83
CA ALA A 63 30.10 -9.47 14.30
C ALA A 63 31.54 -9.97 14.46
N LEU A 64 31.97 -10.20 15.69
CA LEU A 64 33.34 -10.56 16.03
C LEU A 64 33.44 -12.06 16.24
N THR A 65 34.37 -12.70 15.53
CA THR A 65 34.64 -14.13 15.63
C THR A 65 36.00 -14.36 16.27
N GLY A 66 36.12 -15.39 17.10
CA GLY A 66 37.39 -15.86 17.61
C GLY A 66 37.46 -17.38 17.61
N SER A 67 38.60 -17.92 18.04
CA SER A 67 38.83 -19.35 18.16
C SER A 67 39.81 -19.65 19.27
N GLY A 68 39.64 -20.81 19.92
CA GLY A 68 40.50 -21.26 21.02
C GLY A 68 39.85 -21.09 22.41
N LEU A 69 40.67 -21.21 23.46
CA LEU A 69 40.20 -21.13 24.85
C LEU A 69 39.96 -19.67 25.24
N VAL A 70 38.74 -19.35 25.65
CA VAL A 70 38.36 -18.02 26.16
C VAL A 70 38.82 -17.92 27.60
N THR A 71 39.80 -17.06 27.86
CA THR A 71 40.33 -16.83 29.21
C THR A 71 39.56 -15.78 29.99
N ALA A 72 39.02 -14.75 29.32
CA ALA A 72 38.23 -13.71 29.95
C ALA A 72 37.18 -13.15 28.98
N VAL A 73 36.03 -12.75 29.53
CA VAL A 73 34.98 -11.99 28.84
C VAL A 73 34.70 -10.75 29.68
N ASN A 74 34.97 -9.58 29.13
CA ASN A 74 34.98 -8.30 29.86
C ASN A 74 33.69 -7.48 29.68
N VAL A 75 32.70 -8.05 28.99
CA VAL A 75 31.46 -7.35 28.62
C VAL A 75 30.25 -8.27 28.74
N LYS A 76 29.08 -7.67 28.95
CA LYS A 76 27.76 -8.32 28.90
C LYS A 76 26.89 -7.66 27.84
N VAL A 77 25.80 -8.34 27.49
CA VAL A 77 24.75 -7.76 26.63
C VAL A 77 24.25 -6.45 27.25
N ASN A 78 24.01 -5.46 26.40
CA ASN A 78 23.68 -4.06 26.71
C ASN A 78 24.82 -3.17 27.22
N ASP A 79 26.05 -3.67 27.36
CA ASP A 79 27.18 -2.81 27.69
C ASP A 79 27.49 -1.86 26.53
N LYS A 80 27.79 -0.59 26.87
CA LYS A 80 28.34 0.38 25.94
C LYS A 80 29.85 0.18 25.84
N VAL A 81 30.36 0.11 24.61
CA VAL A 81 31.78 -0.10 24.34
C VAL A 81 32.33 0.95 23.38
N THR A 82 33.62 1.25 23.51
CA THR A 82 34.32 2.16 22.60
C THR A 82 35.12 1.38 21.55
N LYS A 83 35.48 2.06 20.46
CA LYS A 83 36.38 1.49 19.45
C LYS A 83 37.75 1.19 20.08
N GLY A 84 38.23 -0.04 19.91
CA GLY A 84 39.48 -0.56 20.44
C GLY A 84 39.37 -1.21 21.82
N GLN A 85 38.21 -1.12 22.49
CA GLN A 85 38.01 -1.75 23.79
C GLN A 85 38.12 -3.28 23.69
N VAL A 86 38.86 -3.90 24.61
CA VAL A 86 38.99 -5.36 24.73
C VAL A 86 37.70 -5.95 25.29
N LEU A 87 37.05 -6.80 24.50
CA LEU A 87 35.77 -7.44 24.84
C LEU A 87 35.99 -8.84 25.43
N ALA A 88 36.96 -9.57 24.91
CA ALA A 88 37.34 -10.90 25.39
C ALA A 88 38.83 -11.19 25.11
N THR A 89 39.40 -12.16 25.81
CA THR A 89 40.80 -12.58 25.65
C THR A 89 40.89 -14.09 25.46
N TYR A 90 41.63 -14.52 24.44
CA TYR A 90 41.87 -15.91 24.06
C TYR A 90 43.30 -16.32 24.39
N ASN A 91 43.48 -17.55 24.86
CA ASN A 91 44.79 -18.16 25.19
C ASN A 91 45.70 -17.25 26.05
N GLY A 92 45.12 -16.34 26.83
CA GLY A 92 45.83 -15.40 27.72
C GLY A 92 46.45 -14.17 27.05
N THR A 93 46.60 -14.11 25.72
CA THR A 93 47.31 -13.01 25.04
C THR A 93 46.56 -12.42 23.84
N THR A 94 45.67 -13.18 23.19
CA THR A 94 44.96 -12.74 21.99
C THR A 94 43.68 -12.00 22.36
N ASN A 95 43.67 -10.68 22.20
CA ASN A 95 42.52 -9.85 22.56
C ASN A 95 41.54 -9.68 21.40
N LEU A 96 40.27 -9.95 21.66
CA LEU A 96 39.16 -9.59 20.79
C LEU A 96 38.71 -8.17 21.13
N THR A 97 38.91 -7.24 20.21
CA THR A 97 38.62 -5.82 20.41
C THR A 97 37.45 -5.34 19.56
N SER A 98 36.72 -4.33 20.04
CA SER A 98 35.62 -3.75 19.28
C SER A 98 36.12 -2.85 18.14
N PRO A 99 35.74 -3.05 16.87
CA PRO A 99 36.15 -2.19 15.77
C PRO A 99 35.34 -0.88 15.70
N ILE A 100 34.24 -0.78 16.44
CA ILE A 100 33.33 0.36 16.49
C ILE A 100 32.96 0.72 17.93
N ALA A 101 32.54 1.98 18.15
CA ALA A 101 31.80 2.31 19.35
C ALA A 101 30.35 1.85 19.19
N GLY A 102 29.72 1.36 20.24
CA GLY A 102 28.36 0.84 20.16
C GLY A 102 27.89 0.15 21.43
N THR A 103 26.90 -0.71 21.27
CA THR A 103 26.30 -1.52 22.33
C THR A 103 26.51 -2.98 22.02
N VAL A 104 26.90 -3.78 23.00
CA VAL A 104 27.01 -5.23 22.86
C VAL A 104 25.59 -5.82 22.77
N THR A 105 25.25 -6.41 21.62
CA THR A 105 23.92 -6.99 21.37
C THR A 105 23.89 -8.49 21.55
N ALA A 106 25.04 -9.16 21.49
CA ALA A 106 25.15 -10.59 21.75
C ALA A 106 26.52 -10.94 22.33
N VAL A 107 26.55 -11.89 23.26
CA VAL A 107 27.76 -12.55 23.77
C VAL A 107 27.47 -14.05 23.75
N ASN A 108 28.16 -14.79 22.89
CA ASN A 108 27.94 -16.23 22.68
C ASN A 108 29.12 -17.07 23.19
N ILE A 109 30.02 -16.46 23.97
CA ILE A 109 31.21 -17.11 24.54
C ILE A 109 31.20 -16.99 26.06
N LEU A 110 31.88 -17.92 26.72
CA LEU A 110 32.01 -17.98 28.17
C LEU A 110 33.48 -18.14 28.55
N ALA A 111 33.92 -17.46 29.61
CA ALA A 111 35.26 -17.62 30.14
C ALA A 111 35.48 -19.04 30.68
N GLY A 112 36.69 -19.56 30.49
CA GLY A 112 37.09 -20.93 30.87
C GLY A 112 36.66 -22.01 29.89
N GLN A 113 36.05 -21.67 28.75
CA GLN A 113 35.57 -22.62 27.75
C GLN A 113 36.19 -22.36 26.37
N ALA A 114 36.23 -23.39 25.53
CA ALA A 114 36.57 -23.21 24.12
C ALA A 114 35.46 -22.42 23.41
N ASP A 115 35.84 -21.50 22.53
CA ASP A 115 34.90 -20.80 21.67
C ASP A 115 34.34 -21.74 20.60
N THR A 116 33.06 -22.07 20.73
CA THR A 116 32.30 -22.89 19.79
C THR A 116 31.24 -22.09 19.03
N ALA A 117 31.20 -20.76 19.19
CA ALA A 117 30.16 -19.91 18.61
C ALA A 117 30.12 -20.05 17.09
N GLN A 118 31.30 -20.05 16.44
CA GLN A 118 31.42 -20.18 14.99
C GLN A 118 30.94 -21.55 14.48
N ALA A 119 31.11 -22.62 15.26
CA ALA A 119 30.60 -23.95 14.91
C ALA A 119 29.06 -23.99 14.88
N THR A 120 28.41 -23.06 15.58
CA THR A 120 26.94 -22.88 15.56
C THR A 120 26.48 -21.75 14.63
N GLY A 121 27.38 -21.21 13.80
CA GLY A 121 27.08 -20.12 12.87
C GLY A 121 26.87 -18.75 13.55
N LYS A 122 27.28 -18.60 14.82
CA LYS A 122 27.14 -17.34 15.57
C LYS A 122 28.50 -16.66 15.74
N PRO A 123 28.55 -15.31 15.73
CA PRO A 123 29.74 -14.61 16.17
C PRO A 123 29.96 -14.79 17.67
N ALA A 124 31.19 -14.66 18.14
CA ALA A 124 31.52 -14.70 19.56
C ALA A 124 30.89 -13.52 20.31
N ILE A 125 31.03 -12.30 19.77
CA ILE A 125 30.42 -11.07 20.30
C ILE A 125 29.89 -10.22 19.16
N THR A 126 28.71 -9.62 19.31
CA THR A 126 28.18 -8.64 18.35
C THR A 126 28.11 -7.27 19.01
N VAL A 127 28.62 -6.25 18.33
CA VAL A 127 28.52 -4.84 18.73
C VAL A 127 27.77 -4.08 17.64
N ALA A 128 26.74 -3.32 18.02
CA ALA A 128 25.94 -2.52 17.10
C ALA A 128 25.80 -1.06 17.55
N ASP A 129 25.79 -0.13 16.59
CA ASP A 129 25.39 1.25 16.85
C ASP A 129 23.86 1.36 16.85
N LEU A 130 23.28 1.35 18.05
CA LEU A 130 21.84 1.49 18.27
C LEU A 130 21.36 2.94 18.19
N SER A 131 22.26 3.91 18.04
CA SER A 131 21.92 5.34 17.96
C SER A 131 21.44 5.73 16.56
N ASN A 132 21.90 5.00 15.55
CA ASN A 132 21.61 5.24 14.14
C ASN A 132 20.99 3.99 13.54
N LEU A 133 19.67 3.98 13.41
CA LEU A 133 18.94 2.87 12.80
C LEU A 133 18.53 3.20 11.36
N ARG A 134 18.31 2.15 10.58
CA ARG A 134 17.71 2.19 9.25
C ARG A 134 16.65 1.10 9.15
N VAL A 135 15.79 1.21 8.14
CA VAL A 135 14.86 0.14 7.78
C VAL A 135 15.32 -0.47 6.47
N GLN A 136 15.58 -1.77 6.47
CA GLN A 136 15.88 -2.54 5.28
C GLN A 136 14.60 -3.12 4.70
N LEU A 137 14.39 -2.95 3.40
CA LEU A 137 13.23 -3.43 2.65
C LEU A 137 13.66 -4.45 1.61
N ASN A 138 12.75 -5.37 1.30
CA ASN A 138 12.86 -6.28 0.16
C ASN A 138 11.68 -6.01 -0.78
N LEU A 139 11.94 -5.31 -1.87
CA LEU A 139 10.92 -4.88 -2.82
C LEU A 139 10.71 -5.92 -3.92
N THR A 140 9.46 -6.24 -4.23
CA THR A 140 9.10 -7.03 -5.41
C THR A 140 9.40 -6.27 -6.70
N LYS A 141 9.43 -6.98 -7.84
CA LYS A 141 9.66 -6.37 -9.17
C LYS A 141 8.70 -5.20 -9.48
N SER A 142 7.42 -5.33 -9.13
CA SER A 142 6.41 -4.29 -9.35
C SER A 142 6.61 -3.06 -8.47
N GLU A 143 7.04 -3.26 -7.22
CA GLU A 143 7.29 -2.18 -6.27
C GLU A 143 8.58 -1.43 -6.62
N ALA A 144 9.65 -2.17 -6.91
CA ALA A 144 10.94 -1.62 -7.31
C ALA A 144 10.86 -0.75 -8.58
N ALA A 145 9.90 -1.01 -9.47
CA ALA A 145 9.67 -0.18 -10.66
C ALA A 145 9.15 1.24 -10.33
N GLN A 146 8.53 1.42 -9.16
CA GLN A 146 7.92 2.68 -8.73
C GLN A 146 8.74 3.40 -7.65
N VAL A 147 9.51 2.65 -6.87
CA VAL A 147 10.30 3.17 -5.75
C VAL A 147 11.60 3.81 -6.25
N LYS A 148 11.90 5.00 -5.74
CA LYS A 148 13.10 5.79 -6.09
C LYS A 148 13.70 6.42 -4.83
N VAL A 149 15.01 6.65 -4.87
CA VAL A 149 15.74 7.38 -3.82
C VAL A 149 15.10 8.77 -3.61
N ARG A 150 15.09 9.25 -2.38
CA ARG A 150 14.49 10.52 -1.91
C ARG A 150 12.97 10.58 -1.90
N GLN A 151 12.28 9.46 -2.10
CA GLN A 151 10.83 9.41 -1.88
C GLN A 151 10.52 9.44 -0.39
N PRO A 152 9.48 10.19 0.03
CA PRO A 152 9.11 10.27 1.43
C PRO A 152 8.42 8.98 1.88
N VAL A 153 8.76 8.56 3.09
CA VAL A 153 8.35 7.29 3.68
C VAL A 153 7.73 7.55 5.05
N HIS A 154 6.57 6.95 5.27
CA HIS A 154 5.94 6.87 6.60
C HIS A 154 6.11 5.46 7.12
N MET A 155 6.53 5.31 8.36
CA MET A 155 6.79 4.03 9.00
C MET A 155 6.01 3.93 10.30
N ASN A 156 5.39 2.79 10.57
CA ASN A 156 4.62 2.55 11.79
C ASN A 156 5.20 1.36 12.55
N TYR A 157 5.49 1.56 13.82
CA TYR A 157 5.94 0.53 14.74
C TYR A 157 5.14 0.63 16.04
N LEU A 158 4.30 -0.38 16.30
CA LEU A 158 3.30 -0.35 17.37
C LEU A 158 2.43 0.92 17.22
N ASP A 159 2.25 1.69 18.30
CA ASP A 159 1.46 2.93 18.31
C ASP A 159 2.25 4.19 17.90
N HIS A 160 3.47 4.03 17.38
CA HIS A 160 4.34 5.15 17.00
C HIS A 160 4.51 5.24 15.49
N THR A 161 4.44 6.47 14.98
CA THR A 161 4.72 6.81 13.58
C THR A 161 6.04 7.54 13.47
N TYR A 162 6.81 7.15 12.45
CA TYR A 162 8.08 7.74 12.08
C TYR A 162 8.02 8.21 10.62
N THR A 163 8.82 9.22 10.32
CA THR A 163 9.00 9.72 8.95
C THR A 163 10.45 9.59 8.55
N GLY A 164 10.65 9.53 7.24
CA GLY A 164 11.95 9.27 6.65
C GLY A 164 11.92 9.40 5.14
N ASP A 165 13.06 9.10 4.54
CA ASP A 165 13.25 9.10 3.10
C ASP A 165 13.89 7.79 2.64
N MET A 166 13.57 7.41 1.40
CA MET A 166 14.26 6.33 0.71
C MET A 166 15.73 6.71 0.48
N ALA A 167 16.64 6.10 1.22
CA ALA A 167 18.06 6.43 1.19
C ALA A 167 18.80 5.71 0.06
N SER A 168 18.44 4.47 -0.23
CA SER A 168 19.02 3.71 -1.34
C SER A 168 18.06 2.65 -1.86
N VAL A 169 18.23 2.32 -3.13
CA VAL A 169 17.65 1.15 -3.79
C VAL A 169 18.81 0.43 -4.46
N ASP A 170 18.97 -0.85 -4.18
CA ASP A 170 20.09 -1.63 -4.69
C ASP A 170 20.00 -1.75 -6.21
N PRO A 171 21.15 -1.83 -6.92
CA PRO A 171 21.16 -1.95 -8.37
C PRO A 171 20.86 -3.38 -8.86
N THR A 172 20.89 -4.37 -7.97
CA THR A 172 20.79 -5.80 -8.30
C THR A 172 19.84 -6.52 -7.34
N ALA A 173 18.94 -7.33 -7.90
CA ALA A 173 18.05 -8.15 -7.10
C ALA A 173 18.79 -9.35 -6.49
N ALA A 174 18.38 -9.73 -5.28
CA ALA A 174 18.83 -10.94 -4.60
C ALA A 174 17.66 -11.92 -4.47
N THR A 175 17.94 -13.22 -4.57
CA THR A 175 16.92 -14.24 -4.36
C THR A 175 16.75 -14.46 -2.87
N THR A 176 15.58 -14.11 -2.35
CA THR A 176 15.18 -14.43 -0.98
C THR A 176 14.36 -15.72 -0.97
N THR A 177 14.86 -16.72 -0.25
CA THR A 177 14.15 -17.99 -0.02
C THR A 177 13.36 -17.88 1.29
N SER A 178 12.04 -17.99 1.20
CA SER A 178 11.17 -18.05 2.38
C SER A 178 11.36 -19.36 3.14
N ALA A 179 10.89 -19.40 4.40
CA ALA A 179 10.91 -20.60 5.24
C ALA A 179 10.15 -21.79 4.63
N THR A 180 9.22 -21.54 3.69
CA THR A 180 8.47 -22.57 2.96
C THR A 180 9.16 -23.03 1.67
N GLY A 181 10.38 -22.56 1.39
CA GLY A 181 11.15 -22.91 0.20
C GLY A 181 10.77 -22.12 -1.06
N ALA A 182 9.80 -21.19 -0.97
CA ALA A 182 9.49 -20.31 -2.09
C ALA A 182 10.59 -19.25 -2.26
N SER A 183 11.22 -19.23 -3.43
CA SER A 183 12.27 -18.28 -3.80
C SER A 183 11.69 -17.19 -4.68
N THR A 184 11.76 -15.95 -4.21
CA THR A 184 11.36 -14.78 -5.01
C THR A 184 12.52 -13.78 -5.07
N PRO A 185 12.90 -13.32 -6.27
CA PRO A 185 13.88 -12.26 -6.39
C PRO A 185 13.28 -10.95 -5.87
N THR A 186 13.98 -10.31 -4.94
CA THR A 186 13.62 -9.02 -4.36
C THR A 186 14.77 -8.04 -4.53
N LEU A 187 14.45 -6.75 -4.62
CA LEU A 187 15.42 -5.67 -4.68
C LEU A 187 15.57 -5.06 -3.29
N GLY A 188 16.80 -5.05 -2.77
CA GLY A 188 17.08 -4.41 -1.48
C GLY A 188 16.88 -2.90 -1.56
N ALA A 189 16.34 -2.32 -0.49
CA ALA A 189 16.29 -0.86 -0.34
C ALA A 189 16.46 -0.48 1.14
N GLN A 190 16.88 0.75 1.40
CA GLN A 190 17.05 1.26 2.76
C GLN A 190 16.34 2.59 2.94
N VAL A 191 15.68 2.74 4.09
CA VAL A 191 15.03 3.98 4.54
C VAL A 191 15.78 4.52 5.74
N THR A 192 16.00 5.83 5.76
CA THR A 192 16.53 6.57 6.91
C THR A 192 15.42 7.29 7.65
N PHE A 193 15.58 7.49 8.95
CA PHE A 193 14.66 8.29 9.76
C PHE A 193 15.05 9.77 9.73
N ASP A 194 14.06 10.67 9.68
CA ASP A 194 14.30 12.13 9.71
C ASP A 194 14.87 12.60 11.05
N ARG A 195 14.50 11.89 12.13
CA ARG A 195 14.94 12.14 13.50
C ARG A 195 15.39 10.83 14.11
N GLN A 196 16.27 10.92 15.11
CA GLN A 196 16.73 9.74 15.83
C GLN A 196 15.52 8.99 16.43
N PRO A 197 15.25 7.75 16.00
CA PRO A 197 14.10 7.02 16.48
C PRO A 197 14.31 6.55 17.92
N GLN A 198 13.24 6.53 18.73
CA GLN A 198 13.22 6.00 20.09
C GLN A 198 12.28 4.81 20.18
N GLY A 199 12.55 3.86 21.08
CA GLY A 199 11.65 2.71 21.28
C GLY A 199 11.65 1.67 20.16
N LEU A 200 12.51 1.83 19.14
CA LEU A 200 12.72 0.81 18.12
C LEU A 200 13.70 -0.25 18.62
N VAL A 201 13.36 -1.51 18.36
CA VAL A 201 14.22 -2.66 18.66
C VAL A 201 14.72 -3.24 17.34
N PRO A 202 16.04 -3.21 17.07
CA PRO A 202 16.58 -3.78 15.85
C PRO A 202 16.32 -5.29 15.76
N GLY A 203 16.12 -5.77 14.53
CA GLY A 203 15.73 -7.14 14.22
C GLY A 203 14.23 -7.36 14.15
N PHE A 204 13.40 -6.43 14.64
CA PHE A 204 11.96 -6.48 14.43
C PHE A 204 11.52 -5.81 13.13
N ASP A 205 10.34 -6.23 12.68
CA ASP A 205 9.71 -5.68 11.51
C ASP A 205 8.99 -4.36 11.83
N ILE A 206 8.83 -3.54 10.80
CA ILE A 206 8.16 -2.23 10.82
C ILE A 206 7.33 -2.07 9.54
N ASP A 207 6.13 -1.51 9.66
CA ASP A 207 5.26 -1.25 8.51
C ASP A 207 5.75 -0.01 7.77
N VAL A 208 5.81 -0.07 6.45
CA VAL A 208 6.40 0.98 5.62
C VAL A 208 5.46 1.38 4.50
N ARG A 209 5.16 2.67 4.40
CA ARG A 209 4.38 3.29 3.34
C ARG A 209 5.22 4.32 2.59
N ILE A 210 5.61 3.97 1.38
CA ILE A 210 6.44 4.79 0.49
C ILE A 210 5.53 5.59 -0.43
N THR A 211 5.70 6.90 -0.49
CA THR A 211 5.00 7.74 -1.47
C THR A 211 5.73 7.71 -2.81
N VAL A 212 5.11 7.11 -3.82
CA VAL A 212 5.76 6.90 -5.12
C VAL A 212 5.40 7.96 -6.17
N ALA A 213 4.23 8.58 -6.04
CA ALA A 213 3.80 9.69 -6.89
C ALA A 213 2.71 10.51 -6.20
N THR A 214 2.70 11.80 -6.49
CA THR A 214 1.65 12.73 -6.06
C THR A 214 1.19 13.54 -7.27
N ALA A 215 -0.11 13.77 -7.37
CA ALA A 215 -0.68 14.69 -8.35
C ALA A 215 -1.57 15.71 -7.63
N ASP A 216 -1.15 16.96 -7.66
CA ASP A 216 -1.93 18.06 -7.08
C ASP A 216 -3.05 18.49 -8.03
N GLN A 217 -4.18 18.90 -7.44
CA GLN A 217 -5.34 19.40 -8.18
C GLN A 217 -5.89 18.43 -9.25
N ALA A 218 -5.68 17.13 -9.06
CA ALA A 218 -6.19 16.10 -9.96
C ALA A 218 -7.71 15.97 -9.83
N ILE A 219 -8.39 15.77 -10.97
CA ILE A 219 -9.79 15.36 -10.98
C ILE A 219 -9.86 13.94 -10.42
N THR A 220 -10.58 13.75 -9.32
CA THR A 220 -10.64 12.45 -8.65
C THR A 220 -12.07 11.98 -8.43
N ILE A 221 -12.23 10.67 -8.49
CA ILE A 221 -13.47 9.95 -8.16
C ILE A 221 -13.19 8.89 -7.10
N PRO A 222 -14.18 8.50 -6.28
CA PRO A 222 -14.07 7.29 -5.47
C PRO A 222 -13.78 6.08 -6.35
N GLN A 223 -12.93 5.17 -5.87
CA GLN A 223 -12.56 3.97 -6.62
C GLN A 223 -13.80 3.14 -6.99
N GLU A 224 -14.81 3.09 -6.13
CA GLU A 224 -16.08 2.39 -6.36
C GLU A 224 -16.93 2.95 -7.51
N ALA A 225 -16.61 4.14 -8.04
CA ALA A 225 -17.32 4.71 -9.19
C ALA A 225 -16.83 4.14 -10.53
N ILE A 226 -15.63 3.54 -10.55
CA ILE A 226 -15.07 2.99 -11.79
C ILE A 226 -15.66 1.63 -12.09
N THR A 227 -15.94 1.39 -13.36
CA THR A 227 -16.30 0.09 -13.89
C THR A 227 -15.50 -0.18 -15.16
N TYR A 228 -15.58 -1.42 -15.63
CA TYR A 228 -14.90 -1.85 -16.84
C TYR A 228 -15.93 -2.45 -17.79
N ASP A 229 -15.75 -2.22 -19.07
CA ASP A 229 -16.55 -2.91 -20.07
C ASP A 229 -15.99 -4.31 -20.40
N ARG A 230 -16.57 -4.93 -21.44
CA ARG A 230 -16.17 -6.27 -21.90
C ARG A 230 -14.73 -6.34 -22.41
N ASN A 231 -14.14 -5.22 -22.82
CA ASN A 231 -12.77 -5.14 -23.29
C ASN A 231 -11.79 -4.76 -22.17
N ASN A 232 -12.29 -4.65 -20.92
CA ASN A 232 -11.55 -4.17 -19.77
C ASN A 232 -11.15 -2.67 -19.87
N ASP A 233 -11.90 -1.88 -20.65
CA ASP A 233 -11.68 -0.43 -20.75
C ASP A 233 -12.41 0.30 -19.60
N PRO A 234 -11.73 1.24 -18.90
CA PRO A 234 -12.30 1.94 -17.77
C PRO A 234 -13.38 2.96 -18.17
N LEU A 235 -14.50 2.92 -17.44
CA LEU A 235 -15.63 3.81 -17.64
C LEU A 235 -16.36 4.13 -16.33
N VAL A 236 -17.14 5.21 -16.35
CA VAL A 236 -18.04 5.60 -15.26
C VAL A 236 -19.43 5.92 -15.79
N TYR A 237 -20.42 5.93 -14.90
CA TYR A 237 -21.76 6.46 -15.19
C TYR A 237 -21.92 7.86 -14.61
N ARG A 238 -21.88 8.87 -15.47
CA ARG A 238 -22.12 10.26 -15.09
C ARG A 238 -23.61 10.58 -15.12
N ILE A 239 -24.10 11.36 -14.18
CA ILE A 239 -25.50 11.75 -14.12
C ILE A 239 -25.71 13.03 -14.92
N VAL A 240 -26.53 12.94 -15.96
CA VAL A 240 -26.96 14.06 -16.79
C VAL A 240 -28.48 14.04 -16.89
N LYS A 241 -29.16 15.08 -16.39
CA LYS A 241 -30.62 15.20 -16.40
C LYS A 241 -31.34 13.94 -15.86
N ASN A 242 -30.92 13.47 -14.67
CA ASN A 242 -31.44 12.25 -14.00
C ASN A 242 -31.29 10.95 -14.81
N LYS A 243 -30.31 10.89 -15.72
CA LYS A 243 -29.94 9.67 -16.45
C LYS A 243 -28.48 9.35 -16.23
N ALA A 244 -28.18 8.06 -16.08
CA ALA A 244 -26.83 7.54 -16.08
C ALA A 244 -26.30 7.49 -17.52
N VAL A 245 -25.27 8.27 -17.81
CA VAL A 245 -24.60 8.35 -19.11
C VAL A 245 -23.25 7.68 -19.01
N ARG A 246 -23.05 6.65 -19.83
CA ARG A 246 -21.80 5.91 -19.93
C ARG A 246 -20.72 6.86 -20.46
N THR A 247 -19.67 7.06 -19.67
CA THR A 247 -18.59 7.98 -20.00
C THR A 247 -17.27 7.23 -19.89
N ALA A 248 -16.57 7.06 -21.02
CA ALA A 248 -15.23 6.51 -21.03
C ALA A 248 -14.28 7.46 -20.32
N VAL A 249 -13.36 6.93 -19.52
CA VAL A 249 -12.41 7.74 -18.75
C VAL A 249 -11.00 7.24 -18.95
N THR A 250 -10.02 8.13 -18.82
CA THR A 250 -8.61 7.74 -18.72
C THR A 250 -8.17 7.90 -17.28
N THR A 251 -7.74 6.81 -16.65
CA THR A 251 -7.29 6.82 -15.25
C THR A 251 -5.83 7.21 -15.13
N GLY A 252 -5.47 7.77 -13.98
CA GLY A 252 -4.09 8.08 -13.59
C GLY A 252 -3.76 7.46 -12.23
N LEU A 253 -3.13 8.24 -11.36
CA LEU A 253 -2.76 7.81 -10.02
C LEU A 253 -3.95 7.25 -9.25
N GLN A 254 -3.67 6.21 -8.45
CA GLN A 254 -4.64 5.57 -7.60
C GLN A 254 -4.15 5.63 -6.15
N SER A 255 -5.10 5.85 -5.24
CA SER A 255 -4.92 5.78 -3.79
C SER A 255 -5.83 4.68 -3.25
N ALA A 256 -5.79 4.41 -1.95
CA ALA A 256 -6.64 3.38 -1.34
C ALA A 256 -8.15 3.60 -1.51
N THR A 257 -8.60 4.85 -1.71
CA THR A 257 -10.04 5.19 -1.76
C THR A 257 -10.46 5.92 -3.03
N ARG A 258 -9.52 6.48 -3.79
CA ARG A 258 -9.81 7.35 -4.94
C ARG A 258 -8.86 7.12 -6.10
N ILE A 259 -9.34 7.44 -7.30
CA ILE A 259 -8.62 7.34 -8.57
C ILE A 259 -8.62 8.72 -9.25
N ALA A 260 -7.47 9.13 -9.77
CA ALA A 260 -7.34 10.28 -10.65
C ALA A 260 -7.87 9.96 -12.05
N VAL A 261 -8.56 10.92 -12.65
CA VAL A 261 -9.10 10.84 -14.01
C VAL A 261 -8.51 11.99 -14.82
N SER A 262 -7.76 11.68 -15.87
CA SER A 262 -7.11 12.68 -16.72
C SER A 262 -7.99 13.12 -17.90
N LYS A 263 -8.93 12.29 -18.35
CA LYS A 263 -9.89 12.58 -19.43
C LYS A 263 -11.26 11.97 -19.15
N GLY A 264 -12.31 12.62 -19.65
CA GLY A 264 -13.70 12.14 -19.62
C GLY A 264 -14.59 12.77 -18.56
N LEU A 265 -14.02 13.38 -17.52
CA LEU A 265 -14.77 14.03 -16.42
C LEU A 265 -14.29 15.44 -16.14
N SER A 266 -15.20 16.25 -15.62
CA SER A 266 -14.92 17.61 -15.14
C SER A 266 -15.29 17.78 -13.67
N ALA A 267 -14.67 18.76 -13.02
CA ALA A 267 -14.99 19.09 -11.63
C ALA A 267 -16.47 19.50 -11.54
N GLY A 268 -17.19 18.95 -10.55
CA GLY A 268 -18.61 19.19 -10.38
C GLY A 268 -19.53 18.16 -11.01
N ASP A 269 -19.04 17.32 -11.92
CA ASP A 269 -19.78 16.17 -12.42
C ASP A 269 -20.22 15.27 -11.26
N ARG A 270 -21.34 14.55 -11.43
CA ARG A 270 -21.78 13.52 -10.48
C ARG A 270 -21.64 12.15 -11.13
N VAL A 271 -20.99 11.23 -10.42
CA VAL A 271 -20.81 9.85 -10.87
C VAL A 271 -21.55 8.90 -9.95
N VAL A 272 -22.07 7.81 -10.51
CA VAL A 272 -22.70 6.72 -9.76
C VAL A 272 -21.63 5.91 -9.03
N LEU A 273 -21.88 5.60 -7.76
CA LEU A 273 -21.06 4.70 -6.94
C LEU A 273 -21.61 3.28 -7.03
N SER A 274 -20.72 2.30 -7.13
CA SER A 274 -21.06 0.86 -7.17
C SER A 274 -22.25 0.56 -8.10
N PRO A 275 -22.20 0.97 -9.39
CA PRO A 275 -23.32 0.80 -10.30
C PRO A 275 -23.68 -0.68 -10.46
N SER A 276 -24.97 -1.00 -10.29
CA SER A 276 -25.45 -2.37 -10.50
C SER A 276 -25.41 -2.76 -11.99
N SER A 277 -25.43 -4.06 -12.28
CA SER A 277 -25.51 -4.60 -13.65
C SER A 277 -26.77 -4.17 -14.42
N LYS A 278 -27.77 -3.58 -13.74
CA LYS A 278 -28.99 -3.04 -14.35
C LYS A 278 -28.83 -1.62 -14.88
N ILE A 279 -27.72 -0.94 -14.57
CA ILE A 279 -27.43 0.40 -15.06
C ILE A 279 -26.68 0.29 -16.38
N HIS A 280 -27.31 0.80 -17.42
CA HIS A 280 -26.74 0.94 -18.76
C HIS A 280 -26.80 2.40 -19.20
N ASP A 281 -26.18 2.69 -20.35
CA ASP A 281 -26.23 4.03 -20.92
C ASP A 281 -27.68 4.51 -21.14
N GLY A 282 -27.98 5.72 -20.66
CA GLY A 282 -29.30 6.33 -20.73
C GLY A 282 -30.30 5.88 -19.65
N THR A 283 -29.92 4.99 -18.73
CA THR A 283 -30.82 4.51 -17.66
C THR A 283 -31.31 5.66 -16.79
N ALA A 284 -32.62 5.73 -16.56
CA ALA A 284 -33.19 6.72 -15.64
C ALA A 284 -32.78 6.38 -14.20
N VAL A 285 -32.24 7.36 -13.48
CA VAL A 285 -31.76 7.18 -12.11
C VAL A 285 -32.27 8.28 -11.20
N THR A 286 -32.50 7.92 -9.94
CA THR A 286 -32.75 8.87 -8.85
C THR A 286 -31.65 8.73 -7.82
N THR A 287 -31.11 9.87 -7.39
CA THR A 287 -30.08 9.89 -6.34
C THR A 287 -30.70 9.53 -5.00
N GLN A 288 -30.08 8.61 -4.28
CA GLN A 288 -30.40 8.33 -2.87
C GLN A 288 -29.69 9.32 -1.96
#